data_AF-A0A945CDS7-F1
#
_entry.id   AF-A0A945CDS7-F1
#
_cell.length_a   1.000
_cell.length_b   1.000
_cell.length_c   1.000
_cell.angle_alpha   90.00
_cell.angle_beta   90.00
_cell.angle_gamma   90.00
#
_symmetry.space_group_name_H-M   'P 1'
#
loop_
_entity.id
_entity.type
_entity.pdbx_description
1 polymer ?
#
loop_
_entity_poly.entity_id
_entity_poly.type
_entity_poly.pdbx_seq_one_letter_code
_entity_poly.pdbx_strand_id
1 'polypeptide(L)'
;MNFRLALAAALLALPLHAAHASLDLAVDNRGLSLGNSPHLTGLRINFRDSDVREINGVNITLWKARDNSRAVYNGISLGLIAPEGRHLNGISIGLGGVAADGDIKGIAIGGLGAGAGGDITGITFGLLGAGIGGDATGLLIGGLGSGIGGDLTGVSFGLIGTGTGGNARGFVLSGIGSGVGGNLTGLSFSIIGGGIGGNMDGIAIGGVGNGVGGN
;
A
#
# COMPACT_ATOMS: atom_id res chain seq x y z
N MET A 1 -31.56 24.77 2.67
CA MET A 1 -30.26 24.21 3.11
C MET A 1 -29.55 25.29 3.92
N ASN A 2 -29.37 25.05 5.21
CA ASN A 2 -29.11 26.11 6.19
C ASN A 2 -27.72 26.72 6.03
N PHE A 3 -27.61 28.05 6.11
CA PHE A 3 -26.37 28.83 6.00
C PHE A 3 -25.26 28.34 6.97
N ARG A 4 -25.65 27.68 8.08
CA ARG A 4 -24.75 27.00 9.03
C ARG A 4 -24.02 25.78 8.45
N LEU A 5 -24.64 25.01 7.54
CA LEU A 5 -23.98 23.90 6.84
C LEU A 5 -23.04 24.42 5.74
N ALA A 6 -23.40 25.52 5.06
CA ALA A 6 -22.53 26.15 4.08
C ALA A 6 -21.28 26.76 4.74
N LEU A 7 -21.41 27.34 5.95
CA LEU A 7 -20.28 27.86 6.72
C LEU A 7 -19.37 26.73 7.24
N ALA A 8 -19.94 25.58 7.65
CA ALA A 8 -19.15 24.40 8.03
C ALA A 8 -18.40 23.79 6.84
N ALA A 9 -19.03 23.72 5.66
CA ALA A 9 -18.38 23.28 4.43
C ALA A 9 -17.32 24.29 3.92
N ALA A 10 -17.53 25.59 4.14
CA ALA A 10 -16.56 26.64 3.83
C ALA A 10 -15.36 26.62 4.78
N LEU A 11 -15.55 26.29 6.08
CA LEU A 11 -14.43 26.06 7.01
C LEU A 11 -13.62 24.79 6.67
N LEU A 12 -14.27 23.75 6.13
CA LEU A 12 -13.61 22.54 5.59
C LEU A 12 -12.85 22.79 4.27
N ALA A 13 -13.20 23.87 3.56
CA ALA A 13 -12.59 24.26 2.29
C ALA A 13 -11.61 25.43 2.40
N LEU A 14 -11.36 25.94 3.62
CA LEU A 14 -10.30 26.93 3.81
C LEU A 14 -8.96 26.30 3.44
N PRO A 15 -8.19 26.88 2.51
CA PRO A 15 -6.78 26.59 2.43
C PRO A 15 -6.15 27.14 3.70
N LEU A 16 -6.14 26.34 4.76
CA LEU A 16 -5.17 26.49 5.83
C LEU A 16 -3.82 26.50 5.10
N HIS A 17 -3.24 27.69 4.97
CA HIS A 17 -1.84 27.86 4.65
C HIS A 17 -1.08 27.30 5.86
N ALA A 18 -1.10 25.97 6.00
CA ALA A 18 -0.28 25.26 6.95
C ALA A 18 1.14 25.50 6.46
N ALA A 19 1.79 26.45 7.12
CA ALA A 19 3.18 26.77 6.92
C ALA A 19 4.01 25.48 6.93
N HIS A 20 5.12 25.48 6.20
CA HIS A 20 6.26 24.60 6.40
C HIS A 20 6.88 24.82 7.80
N ALA A 21 6.06 24.83 8.84
CA ALA A 21 6.44 25.10 10.20
C ALA A 21 6.51 23.76 10.92
N SER A 22 7.69 23.46 11.43
CA SER A 22 7.90 22.47 12.46
C SER A 22 8.45 23.17 13.69
N LEU A 23 7.99 22.71 14.85
CA LEU A 23 8.70 22.94 16.11
C LEU A 23 9.57 21.72 16.34
N ASP A 24 10.87 21.90 16.11
CA ASP A 24 11.87 20.84 16.23
C ASP A 24 12.58 20.96 17.56
N LEU A 25 12.28 20.02 18.46
CA LEU A 25 13.03 19.76 19.69
C LEU A 25 14.10 18.71 19.37
N ALA A 26 15.04 19.11 18.53
CA ALA A 26 16.06 18.24 17.97
C ALA A 26 17.43 18.91 17.89
N VAL A 27 18.50 18.13 18.06
CA VAL A 27 19.88 18.52 17.78
C VAL A 27 20.35 17.69 16.59
N ASP A 28 20.85 18.34 15.53
CA ASP A 28 21.25 17.67 14.28
C ASP A 28 20.16 16.76 13.69
N ASN A 29 18.92 17.25 13.69
CA ASN A 29 17.71 16.51 13.26
C ASN A 29 17.42 15.25 14.08
N ARG A 30 18.02 15.08 15.25
CA ARG A 30 17.74 13.96 16.16
C ARG A 30 16.89 14.43 17.32
N GLY A 31 15.66 13.92 17.43
CA GLY A 31 14.76 14.29 18.51
C GLY A 31 13.29 14.21 18.16
N LEU A 32 12.53 15.21 18.59
CA LEU A 32 11.08 15.30 18.41
C LEU A 32 10.73 16.45 17.47
N SER A 33 9.86 16.20 16.49
CA SER A 33 9.29 17.23 15.61
C SER A 33 7.78 17.27 15.73
N LEU A 34 7.24 18.48 15.92
CA LEU A 34 5.81 18.76 15.80
C LEU A 34 5.59 19.64 14.57
N GLY A 35 4.97 19.08 13.53
CA GLY A 35 4.74 19.74 12.25
C GLY A 35 5.58 19.16 11.11
N ASN A 36 5.77 19.96 10.06
CA ASN A 36 6.26 19.46 8.79
C ASN A 36 7.77 19.65 8.61
N SER A 37 8.57 18.89 9.37
CA SER A 37 10.03 18.85 9.17
C SER A 37 10.41 17.93 7.98
N PRO A 38 11.26 18.37 7.02
CA PRO A 38 11.66 17.56 5.87
C PRO A 38 12.64 16.42 6.19
N HIS A 39 13.44 16.56 7.25
CA HIS A 39 14.42 15.57 7.70
C HIS A 39 14.33 15.37 9.21
N LEU A 40 14.19 14.14 9.68
CA LEU A 40 14.21 13.85 11.11
C LEU A 40 14.68 12.42 11.38
N THR A 41 15.46 12.25 12.44
CA THR A 41 15.70 10.97 13.11
C THR A 41 15.07 11.00 14.50
N GLY A 42 13.95 10.32 14.71
CA GLY A 42 13.26 10.29 16.00
C GLY A 42 11.75 10.17 15.88
N LEU A 43 11.01 10.99 16.64
CA LEU A 43 9.54 10.99 16.65
C LEU A 43 9.02 12.25 15.96
N ARG A 44 8.12 12.08 14.98
CA ARG A 44 7.46 13.17 14.26
C ARG A 44 5.95 13.03 14.39
N ILE A 45 5.28 14.11 14.77
CA ILE A 45 3.82 14.21 14.73
C ILE A 45 3.48 15.39 13.82
N ASN A 46 2.69 15.15 12.79
CA ASN A 46 2.31 16.16 11.83
C ASN A 46 0.82 16.08 11.48
N PHE A 47 0.23 17.23 11.16
CA PHE A 47 -1.14 17.27 10.67
C PHE A 47 -1.25 16.75 9.23
N ARG A 48 -0.36 17.19 8.35
CA ARG A 48 -0.37 16.83 6.93
C ARG A 48 1.02 16.97 6.31
N ASP A 49 1.53 15.90 5.73
CA ASP A 49 2.87 15.89 5.16
C ASP A 49 2.95 16.62 3.81
N SER A 50 4.07 17.34 3.63
CA SER A 50 4.41 18.01 2.37
C SER A 50 5.92 18.14 2.24
N ASP A 51 6.48 17.84 1.07
CA ASP A 51 7.91 17.94 0.76
C ASP A 51 8.84 17.21 1.76
N VAL A 52 8.34 16.14 2.38
CA VAL A 52 9.17 15.30 3.24
C VAL A 52 10.24 14.63 2.40
N ARG A 53 11.47 14.56 2.93
CA ARG A 53 12.60 13.92 2.25
C ARG A 53 12.95 12.62 2.91
N GLU A 54 13.29 12.66 4.20
CA GLU A 54 13.74 11.47 4.91
C GLU A 54 13.38 11.52 6.38
N ILE A 55 12.60 10.54 6.83
CA ILE A 55 12.26 10.37 8.24
C ILE A 55 12.73 8.99 8.70
N ASN A 56 13.62 8.97 9.68
CA ASN A 56 14.15 7.78 10.33
C ASN A 56 13.56 7.66 11.74
N GLY A 57 12.62 6.75 11.97
CA GLY A 57 12.01 6.56 13.29
C GLY A 57 10.50 6.40 13.22
N VAL A 58 9.77 7.18 14.02
CA VAL A 58 8.30 7.10 14.11
C VAL A 58 7.68 8.36 13.53
N ASN A 59 6.88 8.21 12.49
CA ASN A 59 6.10 9.28 11.87
C ASN A 59 4.61 9.09 12.13
N ILE A 60 3.93 10.10 12.65
CA ILE A 60 2.47 10.11 12.84
C ILE A 60 1.90 11.26 12.02
N THR A 61 1.08 10.95 11.02
CA THR A 61 0.39 11.95 10.17
C THR A 61 -1.13 11.85 10.32
N LEU A 62 -1.81 12.99 10.43
CA LEU A 62 -3.26 13.02 10.59
C LEU A 62 -4.02 13.09 9.26
N TRP A 63 -3.37 13.47 8.16
CA TRP A 63 -4.03 13.69 6.87
C TRP A 63 -3.18 13.20 5.70
N LYS A 64 -3.84 12.95 4.55
CA LYS A 64 -3.18 12.54 3.30
C LYS A 64 -2.13 13.58 2.89
N ALA A 65 -0.95 13.12 2.48
CA ALA A 65 0.13 13.99 2.03
C ALA A 65 -0.32 14.90 0.86
N ARG A 66 0.35 16.04 0.69
CA ARG A 66 0.09 16.95 -0.43
C ARG A 66 1.03 16.68 -1.60
N ASP A 67 2.33 16.66 -1.34
CA ASP A 67 3.37 16.34 -2.32
C ASP A 67 4.51 15.64 -1.57
N ASN A 68 4.61 14.32 -1.72
CA ASN A 68 5.60 13.50 -1.02
C ASN A 68 6.22 12.44 -1.95
N SER A 69 6.23 12.71 -3.24
CA SER A 69 6.75 11.81 -4.29
C SER A 69 8.24 11.48 -4.17
N ARG A 70 8.94 12.15 -3.24
CA ARG A 70 10.36 11.93 -2.89
C ARG A 70 10.57 11.48 -1.45
N ALA A 71 9.50 11.38 -0.65
CA ALA A 71 9.61 11.11 0.78
C ALA A 71 10.01 9.65 1.04
N VAL A 72 11.05 9.47 1.85
CA VAL A 72 11.50 8.16 2.34
C VAL A 72 11.22 8.09 3.83
N TYR A 73 10.47 7.07 4.25
CA TYR A 73 10.19 6.80 5.64
C TYR A 73 10.85 5.47 6.02
N ASN A 74 11.75 5.50 7.00
CA ASN A 74 12.43 4.34 7.54
C ASN A 74 12.02 4.16 9.01
N GLY A 75 11.21 3.13 9.32
CA GLY A 75 10.74 2.84 10.67
C GLY A 75 9.22 2.63 10.71
N ILE A 76 8.52 3.35 11.59
CA ILE A 76 7.08 3.22 11.80
C ILE A 76 6.37 4.47 11.25
N SER A 77 5.38 4.28 10.38
CA SER A 77 4.53 5.35 9.85
C SER A 77 3.07 5.06 10.18
N LEU A 78 2.45 5.94 10.97
CA LEU A 78 1.05 5.84 11.38
C LEU A 78 0.27 6.99 10.74
N GLY A 79 -0.79 6.68 10.01
CA GLY A 79 -1.64 7.66 9.34
C GLY A 79 -3.09 7.55 9.80
N LEU A 80 -3.70 8.65 10.23
CA LEU A 80 -5.15 8.63 10.46
C LEU A 80 -5.89 8.45 9.13
N ILE A 81 -5.47 9.16 8.08
CA ILE A 81 -5.99 8.96 6.72
C ILE A 81 -5.08 8.03 5.94
N ALA A 82 -3.85 8.43 5.61
CA ALA A 82 -2.91 7.54 4.95
C ALA A 82 -1.46 8.02 5.08
N PRO A 83 -0.51 7.16 5.50
CA PRO A 83 0.90 7.38 5.23
C PRO A 83 1.13 7.34 3.71
N GLU A 84 1.78 8.37 3.17
CA GLU A 84 2.07 8.51 1.74
C GLU A 84 3.46 9.08 1.51
N GLY A 85 4.22 8.41 0.65
CA GLY A 85 5.59 8.77 0.31
C GLY A 85 6.09 8.06 -0.95
N ARG A 86 7.36 8.27 -1.29
CA ARG A 86 8.04 7.52 -2.34
C ARG A 86 8.38 6.11 -1.90
N HIS A 87 9.04 5.98 -0.75
CA HIS A 87 9.48 4.70 -0.20
C HIS A 87 9.07 4.58 1.26
N LEU A 88 8.43 3.47 1.60
CA LEU A 88 8.01 3.14 2.97
C LEU A 88 8.75 1.88 3.42
N ASN A 89 9.77 2.05 4.25
CA ASN A 89 10.61 0.98 4.76
C ASN A 89 10.31 0.75 6.25
N GLY A 90 9.69 -0.37 6.60
CA GLY A 90 9.33 -0.73 7.97
C GLY A 90 7.84 -1.02 8.13
N ILE A 91 7.19 -0.43 9.13
CA ILE A 91 5.77 -0.67 9.45
C ILE A 91 4.96 0.56 9.09
N SER A 92 4.01 0.45 8.18
CA SER A 92 3.09 1.50 7.78
C SER A 92 1.65 1.09 8.06
N ILE A 93 0.93 1.87 8.86
CA ILE A 93 -0.46 1.60 9.22
C ILE A 93 -1.28 2.86 8.95
N GLY A 94 -2.34 2.75 8.17
CA GLY A 94 -3.23 3.87 7.88
C GLY A 94 -4.71 3.48 7.89
N LEU A 95 -5.59 4.22 8.59
CA LEU A 95 -7.01 3.85 8.65
C LEU A 95 -7.72 4.03 7.30
N GLY A 96 -7.38 5.07 6.54
CA GLY A 96 -7.86 5.27 5.17
C GLY A 96 -7.04 4.49 4.13
N GLY A 97 -5.77 4.20 4.40
CA GLY A 97 -4.93 3.36 3.55
C GLY A 97 -3.43 3.58 3.72
N VAL A 98 -2.63 2.87 2.95
CA VAL A 98 -1.17 3.08 2.85
C VAL A 98 -0.83 3.16 1.36
N ALA A 99 -0.09 4.19 0.96
CA ALA A 99 0.27 4.38 -0.44
C ALA A 99 1.75 4.75 -0.59
N ALA A 100 2.43 4.14 -1.55
CA ALA A 100 3.76 4.56 -1.98
C ALA A 100 3.81 4.77 -3.49
N ASP A 101 4.46 5.84 -3.95
CA ASP A 101 4.69 6.05 -5.40
C ASP A 101 5.76 5.09 -5.94
N GLY A 102 6.76 4.77 -5.11
CA GLY A 102 7.79 3.78 -5.36
C GLY A 102 7.49 2.50 -4.61
N ASP A 103 8.34 2.16 -3.64
CA ASP A 103 8.36 0.82 -3.03
C ASP A 103 7.88 0.80 -1.59
N ILE A 104 7.32 -0.34 -1.18
CA ILE A 104 7.05 -0.66 0.23
C ILE A 104 7.89 -1.87 0.63
N LYS A 105 8.71 -1.73 1.67
CA LYS A 105 9.52 -2.81 2.23
C LYS A 105 9.20 -3.00 3.70
N GLY A 106 8.46 -4.05 4.05
CA GLY A 106 8.08 -4.37 5.42
C GLY A 106 6.58 -4.69 5.56
N ILE A 107 5.90 -4.09 6.53
CA ILE A 107 4.48 -4.32 6.81
C ILE A 107 3.68 -3.08 6.39
N ALA A 108 2.67 -3.24 5.53
CA ALA A 108 1.71 -2.20 5.19
C ALA A 108 0.28 -2.66 5.49
N ILE A 109 -0.41 -1.93 6.38
CA ILE A 109 -1.79 -2.22 6.78
C ILE A 109 -2.65 -0.99 6.48
N GLY A 110 -3.45 -1.09 5.42
CA GLY A 110 -4.40 -0.07 5.01
C GLY A 110 -5.83 -0.44 5.39
N GLY A 111 -6.51 0.43 6.13
CA GLY A 111 -7.90 0.20 6.56
C GLY A 111 -8.91 0.23 5.42
N LEU A 112 -8.62 0.88 4.29
CA LEU A 112 -9.36 0.68 3.03
C LEU A 112 -8.52 -0.02 1.97
N GLY A 113 -7.25 0.33 1.82
CA GLY A 113 -6.38 -0.30 0.83
C GLY A 113 -4.91 -0.01 1.10
N ALA A 114 -4.05 -0.87 0.58
CA ALA A 114 -2.60 -0.70 0.65
C ALA A 114 -1.99 -0.91 -0.73
N GLY A 115 -1.08 -0.04 -1.16
CA GLY A 115 -0.50 -0.20 -2.48
C GLY A 115 0.75 0.61 -2.75
N ALA A 116 1.45 0.19 -3.79
CA ALA A 116 2.70 0.78 -4.25
C ALA A 116 2.69 0.89 -5.77
N GLY A 117 3.21 2.01 -6.30
CA GLY A 117 3.43 2.17 -7.75
C GLY A 117 4.60 1.31 -8.26
N GLY A 118 5.58 1.05 -7.41
CA GLY A 118 6.69 0.12 -7.64
C GLY A 118 6.48 -1.21 -6.94
N ASP A 119 7.52 -1.69 -6.26
CA ASP A 119 7.55 -3.04 -5.70
C ASP A 119 7.07 -3.09 -4.25
N ILE A 120 6.51 -4.22 -3.85
CA ILE A 120 6.23 -4.52 -2.44
C ILE A 120 7.03 -5.75 -2.01
N THR A 121 7.79 -5.62 -0.93
CA THR A 121 8.44 -6.75 -0.24
C THR A 121 8.00 -6.81 1.22
N GLY A 122 7.26 -7.85 1.61
CA GLY A 122 6.85 -8.12 2.99
C GLY A 122 5.38 -8.50 3.14
N ILE A 123 4.68 -7.90 4.11
CA ILE A 123 3.27 -8.18 4.41
C ILE A 123 2.43 -6.97 4.04
N THR A 124 1.42 -7.16 3.20
CA THR A 124 0.47 -6.11 2.81
C THR A 124 -0.96 -6.56 3.08
N PHE A 125 -1.70 -5.72 3.78
CA PHE A 125 -3.13 -5.91 4.04
C PHE A 125 -3.91 -4.66 3.63
N GLY A 126 -4.96 -4.84 2.84
CA GLY A 126 -5.91 -3.79 2.50
C GLY A 126 -7.34 -4.32 2.56
N LEU A 127 -8.24 -3.66 3.29
CA LEU A 127 -9.62 -4.14 3.48
C LEU A 127 -10.41 -4.27 2.17
N LEU A 128 -10.27 -3.33 1.25
CA LEU A 128 -10.88 -3.39 -0.07
C LEU A 128 -9.91 -4.04 -1.05
N GLY A 129 -8.62 -3.71 -1.01
CA GLY A 129 -7.65 -4.38 -1.85
C GLY A 129 -6.20 -3.99 -1.64
N ALA A 130 -5.33 -4.78 -2.26
CA ALA A 130 -3.90 -4.53 -2.34
C ALA A 130 -3.47 -4.35 -3.80
N GLY A 131 -2.90 -3.19 -4.15
CA GLY A 131 -2.51 -2.84 -5.52
C GLY A 131 -1.02 -2.57 -5.65
N ILE A 132 -0.33 -3.31 -6.52
CA ILE A 132 1.12 -3.24 -6.72
C ILE A 132 1.39 -3.05 -8.20
N GLY A 133 2.05 -1.95 -8.57
CA GLY A 133 2.40 -1.66 -9.96
C GLY A 133 3.56 -2.49 -10.49
N GLY A 134 4.54 -2.80 -9.65
CA GLY A 134 5.69 -3.64 -9.95
C GLY A 134 5.55 -5.07 -9.41
N ASP A 135 6.63 -5.58 -8.84
CA ASP A 135 6.74 -6.93 -8.31
C ASP A 135 6.30 -7.01 -6.85
N ALA A 136 5.76 -8.17 -6.47
CA ALA A 136 5.30 -8.44 -5.12
C ALA A 136 6.01 -9.66 -4.54
N THR A 137 6.73 -9.48 -3.43
CA THR A 137 7.36 -10.57 -2.68
C THR A 137 6.82 -10.64 -1.26
N GLY A 138 6.22 -11.76 -0.85
CA GLY A 138 5.74 -11.98 0.51
C GLY A 138 4.25 -12.32 0.61
N LEU A 139 3.54 -11.74 1.59
CA LEU A 139 2.12 -12.00 1.86
C LEU A 139 1.26 -10.80 1.51
N LEU A 140 0.34 -10.99 0.58
CA LEU A 140 -0.58 -9.96 0.09
C LEU A 140 -2.01 -10.39 0.37
N ILE A 141 -2.75 -9.55 1.11
CA ILE A 141 -4.14 -9.79 1.46
C ILE A 141 -4.95 -8.56 1.04
N GLY A 142 -5.73 -8.71 -0.02
CA GLY A 142 -6.74 -7.74 -0.41
C GLY A 142 -8.13 -8.25 -0.05
N GLY A 143 -8.90 -7.51 0.74
CA GLY A 143 -10.17 -8.02 1.24
C GLY A 143 -11.23 -8.22 0.15
N LEU A 144 -11.25 -7.42 -0.93
CA LEU A 144 -11.97 -7.76 -2.17
C LEU A 144 -11.03 -8.35 -3.22
N GLY A 145 -9.82 -7.82 -3.35
CA GLY A 145 -8.87 -8.40 -4.28
C GLY A 145 -7.44 -7.86 -4.20
N SER A 146 -6.51 -8.59 -4.80
CA SER A 146 -5.13 -8.18 -4.94
C SER A 146 -4.73 -8.16 -6.43
N GLY A 147 -4.11 -7.06 -6.85
CA GLY A 147 -3.58 -6.90 -8.20
C GLY A 147 -2.09 -6.60 -8.17
N ILE A 148 -1.31 -7.43 -8.84
CA ILE A 148 0.14 -7.29 -9.02
C ILE A 148 0.41 -7.08 -10.51
N GLY A 149 1.04 -5.97 -10.88
CA GLY A 149 1.37 -5.65 -12.27
C GLY A 149 2.51 -6.50 -12.82
N GLY A 150 3.53 -6.75 -12.01
CA GLY A 150 4.69 -7.57 -12.33
C GLY A 150 4.57 -9.02 -11.83
N ASP A 151 5.68 -9.53 -11.32
CA ASP A 151 5.82 -10.89 -10.81
C ASP A 151 5.40 -11.00 -9.33
N LEU A 152 4.79 -12.13 -8.97
CA LEU A 152 4.47 -12.49 -7.58
C LEU A 152 5.41 -13.60 -7.10
N THR A 153 6.09 -13.40 -5.98
CA THR A 153 6.78 -14.46 -5.21
C THR A 153 6.24 -14.52 -3.79
N GLY A 154 5.35 -15.47 -3.50
CA GLY A 154 4.78 -15.65 -2.16
C GLY A 154 3.30 -16.02 -2.18
N VAL A 155 2.50 -15.38 -1.33
CA VAL A 155 1.07 -15.64 -1.19
C VAL A 155 0.31 -14.36 -1.54
N SER A 156 -0.66 -14.48 -2.45
CA SER A 156 -1.64 -13.43 -2.70
C SER A 156 -3.04 -13.96 -2.50
N PHE A 157 -3.87 -13.20 -1.78
CA PHE A 157 -5.24 -13.54 -1.43
C PHE A 157 -6.19 -12.39 -1.75
N GLY A 158 -7.34 -12.74 -2.34
CA GLY A 158 -8.42 -11.82 -2.69
C GLY A 158 -9.79 -12.49 -2.57
N LEU A 159 -10.75 -11.91 -1.85
CA LEU A 159 -12.07 -12.57 -1.69
C LEU A 159 -12.81 -12.72 -3.03
N ILE A 160 -12.78 -11.70 -3.88
CA ILE A 160 -13.38 -11.72 -5.21
C ILE A 160 -12.32 -12.19 -6.20
N GLY A 161 -11.21 -11.47 -6.30
CA GLY A 161 -10.24 -11.75 -7.34
C GLY A 161 -8.80 -11.47 -6.96
N THR A 162 -7.90 -12.28 -7.51
CA THR A 162 -6.46 -12.08 -7.42
C THR A 162 -5.84 -12.15 -8.80
N GLY A 163 -5.07 -11.13 -9.18
CA GLY A 163 -4.43 -11.02 -10.49
C GLY A 163 -2.94 -10.77 -10.38
N THR A 164 -2.14 -11.49 -11.17
CA THR A 164 -0.71 -11.23 -11.37
C THR A 164 -0.45 -11.08 -12.87
N GLY A 165 0.08 -9.93 -13.30
CA GLY A 165 0.34 -9.65 -14.71
C GLY A 165 1.50 -10.47 -15.28
N GLY A 166 2.54 -10.68 -14.45
CA GLY A 166 3.70 -11.50 -14.78
C GLY A 166 3.57 -12.96 -14.32
N ASN A 167 4.70 -13.52 -13.91
CA ASN A 167 4.81 -14.87 -13.35
C ASN A 167 4.38 -14.88 -11.88
N ALA A 168 3.78 -15.99 -11.45
CA ALA A 168 3.48 -16.22 -10.05
C ALA A 168 4.25 -17.45 -9.55
N ARG A 169 5.01 -17.28 -8.47
CA ARG A 169 5.67 -18.34 -7.73
C ARG A 169 5.13 -18.38 -6.30
N GLY A 170 4.32 -19.39 -6.00
CA GLY A 170 3.72 -19.59 -4.68
C GLY A 170 2.22 -19.82 -4.74
N PHE A 171 1.43 -19.08 -3.96
CA PHE A 171 -0.01 -19.29 -3.79
C PHE A 171 -0.80 -18.09 -4.30
N VAL A 172 -1.65 -18.33 -5.30
CA VAL A 172 -2.62 -17.35 -5.81
C VAL A 172 -4.00 -17.82 -5.40
N LEU A 173 -4.54 -17.20 -4.36
CA LEU A 173 -5.79 -17.60 -3.74
C LEU A 173 -6.85 -16.55 -4.00
N SER A 174 -8.03 -17.01 -4.40
CA SER A 174 -9.18 -16.14 -4.59
C SER A 174 -10.48 -16.85 -4.24
N GLY A 175 -11.51 -16.09 -3.88
CA GLY A 175 -12.85 -16.65 -3.73
C GLY A 175 -13.51 -16.86 -5.09
N ILE A 176 -13.64 -15.83 -5.94
CA ILE A 176 -14.34 -15.99 -7.23
C ILE A 176 -13.39 -16.44 -8.34
N GLY A 177 -12.34 -15.67 -8.64
CA GLY A 177 -11.44 -16.00 -9.74
C GLY A 177 -10.01 -15.50 -9.59
N SER A 178 -9.05 -16.29 -10.10
CA SER A 178 -7.63 -15.96 -10.10
C SER A 178 -7.07 -15.85 -11.51
N GLY A 179 -6.12 -14.95 -11.72
CA GLY A 179 -5.46 -14.76 -13.01
C GLY A 179 -3.95 -14.61 -12.85
N VAL A 180 -3.19 -15.38 -13.63
CA VAL A 180 -1.75 -15.23 -13.79
C VAL A 180 -1.46 -15.07 -15.28
N GLY A 181 -0.93 -13.92 -15.69
CA GLY A 181 -0.64 -13.63 -17.09
C GLY A 181 0.51 -14.46 -17.65
N GLY A 182 1.54 -14.69 -16.83
CA GLY A 182 2.71 -15.51 -17.15
C GLY A 182 2.60 -16.94 -16.66
N ASN A 183 3.74 -17.50 -16.23
CA ASN A 183 3.82 -18.85 -15.71
C ASN A 183 3.38 -18.90 -14.24
N LEU A 184 2.75 -20.00 -13.83
CA LEU A 184 2.51 -20.30 -12.42
C LEU A 184 3.38 -21.47 -11.97
N THR A 185 4.18 -21.26 -10.94
CA THR A 185 4.83 -22.33 -10.17
C THR A 185 4.25 -22.35 -8.76
N GLY A 186 3.41 -23.34 -8.45
CA GLY A 186 2.78 -23.48 -7.13
C GLY A 186 1.28 -23.77 -7.20
N LEU A 187 0.48 -23.06 -6.40
CA LEU A 187 -0.95 -23.33 -6.25
C LEU A 187 -1.78 -22.14 -6.68
N SER A 188 -2.79 -22.40 -7.51
CA SER A 188 -3.88 -21.47 -7.79
C SER A 188 -5.18 -22.04 -7.25
N PHE A 189 -5.91 -21.24 -6.47
CA PHE A 189 -7.22 -21.59 -5.96
C PHE A 189 -8.24 -20.49 -6.28
N SER A 190 -9.39 -20.92 -6.77
CA SER A 190 -10.58 -20.12 -6.97
C SER A 190 -11.82 -21.00 -6.83
N ILE A 191 -12.96 -20.45 -6.38
CA ILE A 191 -14.20 -21.23 -6.28
C ILE A 191 -14.83 -21.38 -7.66
N ILE A 192 -14.82 -20.34 -8.50
CA ILE A 192 -15.41 -20.43 -9.84
C ILE A 192 -14.34 -20.90 -10.82
N GLY A 193 -13.29 -20.12 -11.04
CA GLY A 193 -12.24 -20.55 -11.96
C GLY A 193 -11.11 -19.56 -12.11
N GLY A 194 -9.97 -20.08 -12.55
CA GLY A 194 -8.77 -19.31 -12.78
C GLY A 194 -8.16 -19.51 -14.17
N GLY A 195 -7.33 -18.55 -14.57
CA GLY A 195 -6.59 -18.59 -15.83
C GLY A 195 -5.11 -18.40 -15.60
N ILE A 196 -4.29 -19.26 -16.21
CA ILE A 196 -2.84 -19.15 -16.26
C ILE A 196 -2.45 -19.04 -17.73
N GLY A 197 -1.94 -17.87 -18.13
CA GLY A 197 -1.63 -17.58 -19.53
C GLY A 197 -0.42 -18.36 -20.05
N GLY A 198 0.55 -18.63 -19.19
CA GLY A 198 1.74 -19.42 -19.50
C GLY A 198 1.65 -20.87 -19.05
N ASN A 199 2.81 -21.46 -18.79
CA ASN A 199 2.94 -22.82 -18.30
C ASN A 199 2.57 -22.89 -16.82
N MET A 200 2.10 -24.07 -16.41
CA MET A 200 1.78 -24.36 -15.03
C MET A 200 2.64 -25.51 -14.51
N ASP A 201 3.37 -25.24 -13.44
CA ASP A 201 4.07 -26.24 -12.62
C ASP A 201 3.46 -26.24 -11.21
N GLY A 202 2.43 -27.06 -11.01
CA GLY A 202 1.77 -27.21 -9.71
C GLY A 202 0.28 -27.57 -9.78
N ILE A 203 -0.54 -27.03 -8.86
CA ILE A 203 -1.96 -27.42 -8.69
C ILE A 203 -2.91 -26.24 -8.90
N ALA A 204 -3.89 -26.39 -9.81
CA ALA A 204 -4.96 -25.42 -10.02
C ALA A 204 -6.29 -26.01 -9.58
N ILE A 205 -6.98 -25.32 -8.68
CA ILE A 205 -8.30 -25.70 -8.15
C ILE A 205 -9.29 -24.60 -8.52
N GLY A 206 -10.35 -25.01 -9.22
CA GLY A 206 -11.42 -24.16 -9.75
C GLY A 206 -12.69 -25.00 -9.82
N GLY A 207 -13.80 -24.54 -9.25
CA GLY A 207 -15.03 -25.31 -9.17
C GLY A 207 -15.75 -25.48 -10.51
N VAL A 208 -15.69 -24.47 -11.38
CA VAL A 208 -16.21 -24.53 -12.75
C VAL A 208 -15.12 -24.92 -13.74
N GLY A 209 -13.90 -24.41 -13.57
CA GLY A 209 -12.76 -24.85 -14.38
C GLY A 209 -11.51 -23.99 -14.22
N ASN A 210 -10.39 -24.49 -14.73
CA ASN A 210 -9.14 -23.74 -14.86
C ASN A 210 -8.64 -23.81 -16.30
N GLY A 211 -8.12 -22.70 -16.81
CA GLY A 211 -7.43 -22.65 -18.10
C GLY A 211 -5.92 -22.52 -17.90
N VAL A 212 -5.14 -23.32 -18.63
CA VAL A 212 -3.68 -23.19 -18.73
C VAL A 212 -3.35 -23.04 -20.22
N GLY A 213 -2.73 -21.92 -20.59
CA GLY A 213 -2.43 -21.58 -21.99
C GLY A 213 -1.08 -22.09 -22.49
N GLY A 214 -0.18 -22.47 -21.59
CA GLY A 214 1.15 -23.00 -21.90
C GLY A 214 1.15 -24.38 -22.56
N ASN A 215 2.29 -24.74 -23.14
CA ASN A 215 2.53 -26.02 -23.84
C ASN A 215 3.04 -27.11 -22.90
#